data_AF-A0A522PA23-F1
#
_entry.id   AF-A0A522PA23-F1
#
_cell.length_a   1.000
_cell.length_b   1.000
_cell.length_c   1.000
_cell.angle_alpha   90.00
_cell.angle_beta   90.00
_cell.angle_gamma   90.00
#
_symmetry.space_group_name_H-M   'P 1'
#
loop_
_entity.id
_entity.type
_entity.pdbx_description
1 polymer ?
#
loop_
_entity_poly.entity_id
_entity_poly.type
_entity_poly.pdbx_seq_one_letter_code
_entity_poly.pdbx_strand_id
1 'polypeptide(L)'
;MTPPRTPPARNPRRLPRALLATAAALGLLATVALPGPSQVARAATAPLKAVIIVGPTGSLTATYKQSADAVAAAALANGMAVTKLYTPNATWANVKAATAGA
;
A
#
# COMPACT_ATOMS: atom_id res chain seq x y z
N MET A 1 44.72 15.80 -40.93
CA MET A 1 43.40 16.48 -40.95
C MET A 1 42.44 15.57 -41.72
N THR A 2 41.27 15.17 -41.22
CA THR A 2 40.55 15.50 -39.97
C THR A 2 39.62 14.30 -39.64
N PRO A 3 39.29 14.01 -38.36
CA PRO A 3 38.70 12.71 -37.98
C PRO A 3 37.15 12.71 -38.15
N PRO A 4 36.39 11.73 -37.61
CA PRO A 4 35.19 11.18 -38.24
C PRO A 4 33.95 12.08 -38.08
N ARG A 5 32.81 11.64 -38.66
CA ARG A 5 31.51 11.72 -37.98
C ARG A 5 30.51 10.66 -38.42
N THR A 6 29.93 10.06 -37.39
CA THR A 6 28.83 9.09 -37.35
C THR A 6 27.46 9.79 -37.59
N PRO A 7 26.30 9.10 -37.54
CA PRO A 7 25.39 8.97 -38.68
C PRO A 7 24.11 9.83 -38.59
N PRO A 8 23.30 9.90 -39.67
CA PRO A 8 21.93 10.39 -39.57
C PRO A 8 20.90 9.26 -39.37
N ALA A 9 20.03 9.52 -38.40
CA ALA A 9 18.95 8.71 -37.88
C ALA A 9 17.90 8.19 -38.89
N ARG A 10 17.21 7.13 -38.43
CA ARG A 10 16.07 6.44 -39.05
C ARG A 10 14.88 7.38 -39.30
N ASN A 11 14.47 7.51 -40.56
CA ASN A 11 13.16 8.03 -40.99
C ASN A 11 12.20 6.83 -41.17
N PRO A 12 10.88 6.95 -40.92
CA PRO A 12 10.03 7.21 -42.09
C PRO A 12 8.79 8.12 -41.85
N ARG A 13 8.62 9.05 -42.79
CA ARG A 13 7.36 9.41 -43.48
C ARG A 13 6.17 9.77 -42.57
N ARG A 14 6.07 11.05 -42.18
CA ARG A 14 5.39 12.14 -42.93
C ARG A 14 3.88 11.92 -43.14
N LEU A 15 3.11 12.57 -42.27
CA LEU A 15 1.68 12.83 -42.40
C LEU A 15 1.37 13.69 -43.65
N PRO A 16 0.29 13.41 -44.40
CA PRO A 16 -0.32 14.37 -45.30
C PRO A 16 -1.32 15.25 -44.53
N ARG A 17 -0.94 16.48 -44.23
CA ARG A 17 -1.90 17.55 -43.92
C ARG A 17 -2.49 18.03 -45.26
N ALA A 18 -3.78 17.81 -45.47
CA ALA A 18 -4.60 18.54 -46.44
C ALA A 18 -5.80 19.11 -45.67
N LEU A 19 -5.84 20.42 -45.41
CA LEU A 19 -6.36 21.47 -46.31
C LEU A 19 -7.90 21.43 -46.39
N LEU A 20 -8.67 22.50 -46.13
CA LEU A 20 -8.46 23.74 -45.35
C LEU A 20 -9.82 24.48 -45.32
N ALA A 21 -10.24 25.10 -44.20
CA ALA A 21 -11.30 26.15 -44.13
C ALA A 21 -12.74 25.71 -44.60
N THR A 22 -13.90 26.34 -44.34
CA THR A 22 -14.46 27.42 -43.44
C THR A 22 -16.00 27.35 -43.59
N ALA A 23 -16.91 27.88 -42.77
CA ALA A 23 -16.93 28.59 -41.47
C ALA A 23 -18.37 28.57 -40.89
N ALA A 24 -18.57 29.08 -39.65
CA ALA A 24 -19.87 29.49 -39.04
C ALA A 24 -20.92 28.38 -38.75
N ALA A 25 -21.83 28.50 -37.76
CA ALA A 25 -21.92 29.34 -36.56
C ALA A 25 -22.96 28.74 -35.57
N LEU A 26 -22.93 29.19 -34.30
CA LEU A 26 -23.97 29.10 -33.26
C LEU A 26 -24.67 27.75 -32.95
N GLY A 27 -24.55 27.36 -31.67
CA GLY A 27 -25.66 26.72 -30.94
C GLY A 27 -25.53 25.23 -30.64
N LEU A 28 -25.05 24.89 -29.44
CA LEU A 28 -25.90 24.37 -28.35
C LEU A 28 -25.07 24.24 -27.06
N LEU A 29 -25.59 24.77 -25.95
CA LEU A 29 -24.98 24.59 -24.62
C LEU A 29 -25.18 23.15 -24.15
N ALA A 30 -24.22 22.28 -24.43
CA ALA A 30 -24.19 20.93 -23.86
C ALA A 30 -23.77 21.02 -22.39
N THR A 31 -24.74 21.05 -21.47
CA THR A 31 -24.48 20.88 -20.03
C THR A 31 -24.01 19.46 -19.78
N VAL A 32 -22.68 19.27 -19.77
CA VAL A 32 -22.07 18.03 -19.28
C VAL A 32 -22.43 17.90 -17.80
N ALA A 33 -23.39 17.02 -17.52
CA ALA A 33 -23.61 16.55 -16.15
C ALA A 33 -22.36 15.78 -15.73
N LEU A 34 -21.50 16.40 -14.91
CA LEU A 34 -20.41 15.66 -14.26
C LEU A 34 -21.05 14.53 -13.44
N PRO A 35 -20.65 13.26 -13.65
CA PRO A 35 -21.00 12.23 -12.68
C PRO A 35 -20.43 12.67 -11.33
N GLY A 36 -21.31 12.87 -10.34
CA GLY A 36 -20.91 13.23 -8.99
C GLY A 36 -19.92 12.20 -8.43
N PRO A 37 -19.06 12.58 -7.46
CA PRO A 37 -18.02 11.70 -6.96
C PRO A 37 -18.64 10.41 -6.42
N SER A 38 -18.50 9.33 -7.21
CA SER A 38 -18.90 7.99 -6.81
C SER A 38 -18.20 7.66 -5.51
N GLN A 39 -18.94 7.56 -4.42
CA GLN A 39 -18.39 7.19 -3.12
C GLN A 39 -17.94 5.73 -3.19
N VAL A 40 -16.70 5.52 -3.63
CA VAL A 40 -16.04 4.22 -3.56
C VAL A 40 -15.92 3.87 -2.09
N ALA A 41 -16.84 3.04 -1.61
CA ALA A 41 -16.78 2.49 -0.27
C ALA A 41 -15.44 1.78 -0.13
N ARG A 42 -14.51 2.39 0.61
CA ARG A 42 -13.25 1.73 0.96
C ARG A 42 -13.62 0.52 1.79
N ALA A 43 -13.47 -0.67 1.20
CA ALA A 43 -13.48 -1.91 1.96
C ALA A 43 -12.48 -1.73 3.11
N ALA A 44 -12.96 -1.90 4.35
CA ALA A 44 -12.10 -1.80 5.51
C ALA A 44 -11.09 -2.96 5.44
N THR A 45 -9.84 -2.66 5.06
CA THR A 45 -8.75 -3.61 5.18
C THR A 45 -8.72 -4.12 6.62
N ALA A 46 -8.75 -5.43 6.80
CA ALA A 46 -8.68 -6.03 8.14
C ALA A 46 -7.43 -5.48 8.86
N PRO A 47 -7.53 -5.11 10.15
CA PRO A 47 -6.40 -4.54 10.87
C PRO A 47 -5.24 -5.53 10.88
N LEU A 48 -4.02 -5.05 10.62
CA LEU A 48 -2.82 -5.87 10.67
C LEU A 48 -2.72 -6.55 12.03
N LYS A 49 -2.39 -7.84 12.07
CA LYS A 49 -2.32 -8.60 13.30
C LYS A 49 -0.88 -8.69 13.80
N ALA A 50 -0.68 -8.51 15.11
CA ALA A 50 0.61 -8.74 15.76
C ALA A 50 0.44 -9.76 16.88
N VAL A 51 1.29 -10.78 16.92
CA VAL A 51 1.27 -11.82 17.95
C VAL A 51 2.62 -11.83 18.64
N ILE A 52 2.63 -11.48 19.93
CA ILE A 52 3.84 -11.28 20.71
C ILE A 52 3.94 -12.37 21.77
N ILE A 53 4.94 -13.25 21.62
CA ILE A 53 5.10 -14.46 22.44
C ILE A 53 6.33 -14.30 23.33
N VAL A 54 6.20 -14.57 24.63
CA VAL A 54 7.31 -14.55 25.59
C VAL A 54 7.39 -15.88 26.33
N GLY A 55 8.42 -16.66 26.02
CA GLY A 55 8.71 -17.93 26.69
C GLY A 55 9.37 -17.75 28.09
N PRO A 56 9.58 -18.85 28.83
CA PRO A 56 10.34 -18.82 30.07
C PRO A 56 11.84 -18.69 29.77
N THR A 57 12.50 -17.72 30.39
CA THR A 57 13.92 -17.38 30.19
C THR A 57 14.65 -17.17 31.52
N GLY A 58 14.19 -17.84 32.58
CA GLY A 58 14.73 -17.68 33.94
C GLY A 58 14.48 -16.27 34.47
N SER A 59 15.49 -15.67 35.10
CA SER A 59 15.43 -14.33 35.71
C SER A 59 15.02 -13.21 34.74
N LEU A 60 15.35 -13.35 33.45
CA LEU A 60 15.03 -12.36 32.42
C LEU A 60 13.56 -12.39 31.96
N THR A 61 12.76 -13.36 32.41
CA THR A 61 11.36 -13.51 31.98
C THR A 61 10.53 -12.24 32.26
N ALA A 62 10.77 -11.56 33.38
CA ALA A 62 10.10 -10.29 33.70
C ALA A 62 10.51 -9.17 32.75
N THR A 63 11.80 -9.04 32.45
CA THR A 63 12.35 -8.05 31.51
C THR A 63 11.77 -8.23 30.11
N TYR A 64 11.73 -9.46 29.59
CA TYR A 64 11.15 -9.70 28.26
C TYR A 64 9.64 -9.49 28.20
N LYS A 65 8.89 -9.75 29.28
CA LYS A 65 7.46 -9.36 29.37
C LYS A 65 7.32 -7.84 29.26
N GLN A 66 8.13 -7.07 29.98
CA GLN A 66 8.11 -5.61 29.94
C GLN A 66 8.49 -5.06 28.54
N SER A 67 9.53 -5.61 27.90
CA SER A 67 9.89 -5.23 26.52
C SER A 67 8.79 -5.60 25.52
N ALA A 68 8.16 -6.76 25.69
CA ALA A 68 7.04 -7.20 24.85
C ALA A 68 5.79 -6.33 25.02
N ASP A 69 5.53 -5.82 26.24
CA ASP A 69 4.45 -4.86 26.49
C ASP A 69 4.70 -3.50 25.82
N ALA A 70 5.96 -3.04 25.76
CA ALA A 70 6.32 -1.83 25.01
C ALA A 70 6.12 -2.01 23.49
N VAL A 71 6.50 -3.17 22.93
CA VAL A 71 6.24 -3.51 21.53
C VAL A 71 4.73 -3.64 21.26
N ALA A 72 3.97 -4.21 22.20
CA ALA A 72 2.51 -4.30 22.09
C ALA A 72 1.85 -2.92 22.04
N ALA A 73 2.30 -1.98 22.89
CA ALA A 73 1.80 -0.60 22.88
C ALA A 73 2.12 0.11 21.55
N ALA A 74 3.33 -0.08 21.01
CA ALA A 74 3.71 0.48 19.71
C ALA A 74 2.87 -0.10 18.55
N ALA A 75 2.62 -1.41 18.55
CA ALA A 75 1.77 -2.06 17.54
C ALA A 75 0.30 -1.58 17.62
N LEU A 76 -0.26 -1.49 18.83
CA LEU A 76 -1.61 -0.91 19.05
C LEU A 76 -1.69 0.54 18.56
N ALA A 77 -0.67 1.36 18.82
CA ALA A 77 -0.61 2.75 18.37
C ALA A 77 -0.56 2.89 16.83
N ASN A 78 -0.10 1.86 16.12
CA ASN A 78 -0.12 1.78 14.65
C ASN A 78 -1.41 1.11 14.10
N GLY A 79 -2.44 0.93 14.93
CA GLY A 79 -3.73 0.36 14.51
C GLY A 79 -3.74 -1.16 14.33
N MET A 80 -2.74 -1.87 14.87
CA MET A 80 -2.67 -3.33 14.78
C MET A 80 -3.55 -4.01 15.84
N ALA A 81 -4.14 -5.16 15.49
CA ALA A 81 -4.77 -6.05 16.45
C ALA A 81 -3.70 -6.90 17.16
N VAL A 82 -3.42 -6.60 18.44
CA VAL A 82 -2.32 -7.22 19.19
C VAL A 82 -2.80 -8.36 20.09
N THR A 83 -2.18 -9.53 19.96
CA THR A 83 -2.35 -10.68 20.87
C THR A 83 -1.06 -10.90 21.66
N LYS A 84 -1.12 -10.82 22.99
CA LYS A 84 0.02 -11.05 23.89
C LYS A 84 -0.08 -12.44 24.50
N LEU A 85 0.95 -13.27 24.35
CA LEU A 85 0.95 -14.64 24.83
C LEU A 85 2.24 -14.95 25.61
N TYR A 86 2.19 -14.78 26.93
CA TYR A 86 3.38 -14.87 27.79
C TYR A 86 3.35 -16.10 28.69
N THR A 87 4.54 -16.58 29.08
CA THR A 87 4.71 -17.71 30.01
C THR A 87 4.01 -17.44 31.36
N PRO A 88 3.37 -18.45 31.98
CA PRO A 88 3.35 -19.87 31.59
C PRO A 88 2.33 -20.21 30.50
N ASN A 89 1.48 -19.26 30.08
CA ASN A 89 0.36 -19.51 29.17
C ASN A 89 0.78 -19.66 27.69
N ALA A 90 2.05 -19.42 27.37
CA ALA A 90 2.66 -19.60 26.04
C ALA A 90 2.86 -21.08 25.65
N THR A 91 1.79 -21.88 25.76
CA THR A 91 1.75 -23.28 25.33
C THR A 91 1.70 -23.36 23.80
N TRP A 92 2.15 -24.48 23.23
CA TRP A 92 2.13 -24.70 21.78
C TRP A 92 0.72 -24.65 21.17
N ALA A 93 -0.30 -25.06 21.92
CA ALA A 93 -1.70 -24.94 21.51
C ALA A 93 -2.13 -23.47 21.39
N ASN A 94 -1.82 -22.67 22.41
CA ASN A 94 -2.17 -21.24 22.43
C ASN A 94 -1.38 -20.45 21.40
N VAL A 95 -0.11 -20.80 21.15
CA VAL A 95 0.72 -20.18 20.09
C VAL A 95 0.06 -20.39 18.73
N LYS A 96 -0.25 -21.64 18.34
CA LYS A 96 -0.89 -21.94 17.05
C LYS A 96 -2.24 -21.24 16.87
N ALA A 97 -3.06 -21.18 17.92
CA ALA A 97 -4.33 -20.47 17.88
C ALA A 97 -4.14 -18.95 17.72
N ALA A 98 -3.18 -18.36 18.44
CA ALA A 98 -2.87 -16.94 18.36
C ALA A 98 -2.32 -16.54 16.97
N THR A 99 -1.43 -17.34 16.37
CA THR A 99 -0.79 -17.04 15.07
C THR A 99 -1.69 -17.28 13.85
N ALA A 100 -2.91 -17.77 14.00
CA ALA A 100 -3.83 -17.94 12.88
C ALA A 100 -4.15 -16.57 12.23
N GLY A 101 -3.80 -16.39 10.95
CA GLY A 101 -3.98 -15.12 10.23
C GLY A 101 -3.06 -13.98 10.68
N ALA A 102 -1.88 -14.32 11.22
CA ALA A 102 -0.75 -13.40 11.43
C ALA A 102 0.37 -13.72 10.44
#